data_AF-A0A174Z6L0-F1
#
_entry.id   AF-A0A174Z6L0-F1
#
_cell.length_a   1.000
_cell.length_b   1.000
_cell.length_c   1.000
_cell.angle_alpha   90.00
_cell.angle_beta   90.00
_cell.angle_gamma   90.00
#
_symmetry.space_group_name_H-M   'P 1'
#
loop_
_entity.id
_entity.type
_entity.pdbx_description
1 polymer ?
#
loop_
_entity_poly.entity_id
_entity_poly.type
_entity_poly.pdbx_seq_one_letter_code
_entity_poly.pdbx_strand_id
1 'polypeptide(L)'
;MPDFLCIVNRKLILKERRIHERKTDATTQAAGSVQADIALVCGTATDKVEFNKTIAKLPAPDQEPTPNPDTKLGDITFEPVVSEDVPSVNVDTDKKKLIEKTLDDKQKDIVNKGGLADIVLSIKNATDNNAADKKLIEASFKANEKIGKCLDVSLLLTVKDKAGNVVNNNKKVSDSQEMITITINVPSDLISNNREYKIIRVHNGVVKTVDSVWDADNKTITFKTNEFSTYAIVYRDVAGSEVKPSDPETKPSTQETNPESKPSEDVTKPSESVTNGTESSTQVSTEAVSEAQNTEPGTSTQTGDATRLMMWLMIALLSGAGIAGIISKKKKLNN
;
A
#
# COMPACT_ATOMS: atom_id res chain seq x y z
N MET A 1 -102.13 42.53 -9.50
CA MET A 1 -101.34 42.86 -8.30
C MET A 1 -100.80 41.56 -7.72
N PRO A 2 -99.61 41.57 -7.11
CA PRO A 2 -98.25 41.49 -7.67
C PRO A 2 -97.77 40.00 -7.61
N ASP A 3 -96.63 39.53 -8.10
CA ASP A 3 -95.25 39.93 -7.82
C ASP A 3 -94.32 39.52 -8.95
N PHE A 4 -93.50 40.49 -9.35
CA PHE A 4 -92.30 40.31 -10.16
C PHE A 4 -91.30 39.41 -9.42
N LEU A 5 -91.15 38.15 -9.83
CA LEU A 5 -89.96 37.39 -9.48
C LEU A 5 -88.82 37.80 -10.42
N CYS A 6 -88.19 38.93 -10.09
CA CYS A 6 -86.95 39.37 -10.72
C CYS A 6 -85.85 38.34 -10.38
N ILE A 7 -85.63 37.36 -11.25
CA ILE A 7 -84.43 36.51 -11.18
C ILE A 7 -83.27 37.37 -11.62
N VAL A 8 -82.72 38.11 -10.66
CA VAL A 8 -81.48 38.85 -10.82
C VAL A 8 -80.37 37.81 -10.94
N ASN A 9 -79.94 37.51 -12.18
CA ASN A 9 -78.67 36.86 -12.46
C ASN A 9 -77.52 37.80 -12.06
N ARG A 10 -77.28 37.96 -10.75
CA ARG A 10 -76.10 38.63 -10.23
C ARG A 10 -74.93 37.68 -10.44
N LYS A 11 -74.12 37.97 -11.46
CA LYS A 11 -72.79 37.40 -11.66
C LYS A 11 -72.05 37.44 -10.32
N LEU A 12 -71.75 36.28 -9.74
CA LEU A 12 -71.03 36.18 -8.45
C LEU A 12 -69.59 36.63 -8.69
N ILE A 13 -69.29 37.91 -8.43
CA ILE A 13 -67.92 38.43 -8.54
C ILE A 13 -67.23 38.11 -7.22
N LEU A 14 -66.40 37.08 -7.23
CA LEU A 14 -65.57 36.67 -6.10
C LEU A 14 -64.57 37.81 -5.80
N LYS A 15 -64.75 38.50 -4.67
CA LYS A 15 -63.98 39.72 -4.36
C LYS A 15 -62.59 39.42 -3.81
N GLU A 16 -62.44 38.34 -3.06
CA GLU A 16 -61.18 37.99 -2.42
C GLU A 16 -61.12 36.48 -2.13
N ARG A 17 -59.96 35.85 -2.40
CA ARG A 17 -59.64 34.48 -1.98
C ARG A 17 -58.51 34.57 -0.95
N ARG A 18 -58.74 34.06 0.26
CA ARG A 18 -57.69 33.96 1.29
C ARG A 18 -57.34 32.49 1.51
N ILE A 19 -56.05 32.18 1.42
CA ILE A 19 -55.48 30.87 1.71
C ILE A 19 -54.52 31.06 2.89
N HIS A 20 -54.76 30.37 3.99
CA HIS A 20 -53.82 30.28 5.10
C HIS A 20 -53.34 28.84 5.23
N GLU A 21 -52.04 28.62 5.08
CA GLU A 21 -51.42 27.30 5.23
C GLU A 21 -50.49 27.30 6.43
N ARG A 22 -50.60 26.28 7.28
CA ARG A 22 -49.68 26.00 8.37
C ARG A 22 -49.20 24.57 8.26
N LYS A 23 -47.88 24.41 8.34
CA LYS A 23 -47.21 23.11 8.29
C LYS A 23 -46.39 22.91 9.55
N THR A 24 -46.51 21.73 10.13
CA THR A 24 -45.63 21.22 11.18
C THR A 24 -45.03 19.91 10.69
N ASP A 25 -43.71 19.83 10.60
CA ASP A 25 -43.04 18.60 10.19
C ASP A 25 -43.20 17.50 11.25
N ALA A 26 -43.37 16.26 10.79
CA ALA A 26 -43.35 15.10 11.67
C ALA A 26 -41.90 14.79 12.07
N THR A 27 -41.71 14.41 13.33
CA THR A 27 -40.43 13.92 13.86
C THR A 27 -40.59 12.50 14.38
N THR A 28 -39.49 11.89 14.80
CA THR A 28 -39.51 10.60 15.51
C THR A 28 -40.19 10.70 16.88
N GLN A 29 -40.31 11.91 17.43
CA GLN A 29 -40.87 12.16 18.77
C GLN A 29 -42.31 12.72 18.71
N ALA A 30 -42.68 13.45 17.65
CA ALA A 30 -43.95 14.17 17.54
C ALA A 30 -44.58 14.02 16.14
N ALA A 31 -45.90 13.93 16.08
CA ALA A 31 -46.63 13.86 14.82
C ALA A 31 -46.61 15.23 14.13
N GLY A 32 -46.59 15.22 12.79
CA GLY A 32 -46.68 16.44 12.00
C GLY A 32 -48.13 16.81 11.69
N SER A 33 -48.33 17.99 11.11
CA SER A 33 -49.65 18.39 10.61
C SER A 33 -49.56 19.31 9.40
N VAL A 34 -50.59 19.25 8.56
CA VAL A 34 -50.86 20.25 7.53
C VAL A 34 -52.26 20.78 7.77
N GLN A 35 -52.36 22.10 7.87
CA GLN A 35 -53.61 22.84 8.05
C GLN A 35 -53.73 23.83 6.91
N ALA A 36 -54.85 23.83 6.20
CA ALA A 36 -55.15 24.82 5.17
C ALA A 36 -56.59 25.30 5.28
N ASP A 37 -56.77 26.63 5.26
CA ASP A 37 -58.07 27.27 5.28
C ASP A 37 -58.30 27.99 3.95
N ILE A 38 -59.37 27.60 3.23
CA ILE A 38 -59.82 28.28 2.02
C ILE A 38 -61.12 29.01 2.33
N ALA A 39 -61.09 30.35 2.31
CA ALA A 39 -62.27 31.17 2.50
C ALA A 39 -62.69 31.88 1.20
N LEU A 40 -63.98 31.82 0.89
CA LEU A 40 -64.63 32.55 -0.19
C LEU A 40 -65.49 33.66 0.42
N VAL A 41 -65.20 34.92 0.07
CA VAL A 41 -65.91 36.08 0.60
C VAL A 41 -66.65 36.82 -0.53
N CYS A 42 -67.95 37.07 -0.32
CA CYS A 42 -68.79 37.87 -1.20
C CYS A 42 -69.60 38.88 -0.38
N GLY A 43 -69.12 40.13 -0.31
CA GLY A 43 -69.74 41.15 0.53
C GLY A 43 -69.53 40.85 2.01
N THR A 44 -70.61 40.67 2.78
CA THR A 44 -70.57 40.24 4.18
C THR A 44 -70.68 38.73 4.36
N ALA A 45 -71.01 37.98 3.31
CA ALA A 45 -71.10 36.52 3.35
C ALA A 45 -69.71 35.89 3.20
N THR A 46 -69.39 34.94 4.08
CA THR A 46 -68.14 34.18 4.08
C THR A 46 -68.46 32.70 4.19
N ASP A 47 -67.85 31.90 3.32
CA ASP A 47 -67.86 30.44 3.41
C ASP A 47 -66.41 29.93 3.52
N LYS A 48 -66.19 28.89 4.33
CA LYS A 48 -64.84 28.40 4.69
C LYS A 48 -64.77 26.89 4.59
N VAL A 49 -63.73 26.39 3.93
CA VAL A 49 -63.35 24.98 3.92
C VAL A 49 -62.03 24.81 4.63
N GLU A 50 -62.01 23.94 5.65
CA GLU A 50 -60.83 23.63 6.46
C GLU A 50 -60.27 22.26 6.09
N PHE A 51 -58.98 22.19 5.82
CA PHE A 51 -58.23 20.96 5.57
C PHE A 51 -57.26 20.73 6.71
N ASN A 52 -57.57 19.76 7.58
CA ASN A 52 -56.71 19.38 8.68
C ASN A 52 -56.26 17.92 8.51
N LYS A 53 -54.97 17.71 8.27
CA LYS A 53 -54.38 16.38 8.12
C LYS A 53 -53.24 16.19 9.10
N THR A 54 -53.33 15.15 9.92
CA THR A 54 -52.23 14.69 10.77
C THR A 54 -51.28 13.81 9.95
N ILE A 55 -49.98 14.04 10.10
CA ILE A 55 -48.93 13.19 9.53
C ILE A 55 -48.37 12.35 10.68
N ALA A 56 -48.38 11.03 10.53
CA ALA A 56 -47.85 10.11 11.54
C ALA A 56 -46.37 10.45 11.87
N LYS A 57 -45.95 10.08 13.09
CA LYS A 57 -44.54 10.20 13.50
C LYS A 57 -43.66 9.42 12.55
N LEU A 58 -42.44 9.91 12.34
CA LEU A 58 -41.44 9.14 11.62
C LEU A 58 -41.06 7.89 12.44
N PRO A 59 -40.75 6.76 11.78
CA PRO A 59 -40.22 5.61 12.51
C PRO A 59 -38.96 6.03 13.27
N ALA A 60 -38.83 5.57 14.52
CA ALA A 60 -37.57 5.75 15.22
C ALA A 60 -36.45 5.11 14.38
N PRO A 61 -35.27 5.75 14.28
CA PRO A 61 -34.11 5.06 13.75
C PRO A 61 -33.96 3.77 14.56
N ASP A 62 -33.75 2.64 13.88
CA ASP A 62 -33.34 1.42 14.59
C ASP A 62 -32.19 1.80 15.50
N GLN A 63 -32.33 1.48 16.80
CA GLN A 63 -31.26 1.73 17.76
C GLN A 63 -30.01 1.05 17.21
N GLU A 64 -28.98 1.83 16.88
CA GLU A 64 -27.65 1.25 16.69
C GLU A 64 -27.35 0.42 17.94
N PRO A 65 -27.00 -0.86 17.79
CA PRO A 65 -26.62 -1.66 18.93
C PRO A 65 -25.43 -0.96 19.58
N THR A 66 -25.62 -0.50 20.82
CA THR A 66 -24.51 0.01 21.64
C THR A 66 -23.43 -1.07 21.66
N PRO A 67 -22.16 -0.76 21.32
CA PRO A 67 -21.11 -1.76 21.29
C PRO A 67 -21.02 -2.42 22.67
N ASN A 68 -21.46 -3.67 22.77
CA ASN A 68 -21.19 -4.47 23.94
C ASN A 68 -19.69 -4.79 23.91
N PRO A 69 -18.88 -4.32 24.89
CA PRO A 69 -17.44 -4.55 24.91
C PRO A 69 -17.07 -6.03 25.02
N ASP A 70 -18.03 -6.90 25.33
CA ASP A 70 -17.88 -8.36 25.41
C ASP A 70 -18.58 -9.12 24.28
N THR A 71 -18.89 -8.47 23.16
CA THR A 71 -19.33 -9.21 21.95
C THR A 71 -18.16 -10.06 21.49
N LYS A 72 -18.29 -11.38 21.68
CA LYS A 72 -17.38 -12.36 21.06
C LYS A 72 -17.42 -12.09 19.56
N LEU A 73 -16.34 -11.50 19.06
CA LEU A 73 -16.09 -11.28 17.64
C LEU A 73 -16.38 -12.60 16.91
N GLY A 74 -17.10 -12.54 15.78
CA GLY A 74 -17.24 -13.71 14.89
C GLY A 74 -15.89 -14.25 14.44
N ASP A 75 -15.88 -15.25 13.56
CA ASP A 75 -14.61 -15.83 13.12
C ASP A 75 -13.81 -14.79 12.32
N ILE A 76 -12.65 -14.41 12.85
CA ILE A 76 -11.69 -13.55 12.17
C ILE A 76 -10.32 -14.23 12.10
N THR A 77 -9.73 -14.23 10.91
CA THR A 77 -8.44 -14.85 10.64
C THR A 77 -7.40 -13.84 10.15
N PHE A 78 -6.13 -14.17 10.40
CA PHE A 78 -4.99 -13.46 9.83
C PHE A 78 -3.96 -14.47 9.30
N GLU A 79 -3.60 -14.34 8.03
CA GLU A 79 -2.64 -15.22 7.36
C GLU A 79 -1.61 -14.40 6.56
N PRO A 80 -0.30 -14.57 6.82
CA PRO A 80 0.75 -14.10 5.93
C PRO A 80 0.95 -15.09 4.77
N VAL A 81 0.92 -14.58 3.54
CA VAL A 81 1.14 -15.35 2.31
C VAL A 81 2.32 -14.75 1.55
N VAL A 82 3.39 -15.52 1.45
CA VAL A 82 4.66 -15.13 0.80
C VAL A 82 4.82 -15.92 -0.50
N SER A 83 5.15 -15.23 -1.60
CA SER A 83 5.37 -15.89 -2.90
C SER A 83 6.71 -16.63 -2.93
N GLU A 84 6.83 -17.69 -3.73
CA GLU A 84 8.04 -18.54 -3.77
C GLU A 84 9.32 -17.80 -4.18
N ASP A 85 9.20 -16.74 -4.96
CA ASP A 85 10.30 -15.92 -5.46
C ASP A 85 10.69 -14.76 -4.54
N VAL A 86 10.09 -14.69 -3.35
CA VAL A 86 10.40 -13.73 -2.31
C VAL A 86 11.41 -14.36 -1.34
N PRO A 87 12.45 -13.62 -0.88
CA PRO A 87 13.32 -14.09 0.19
C PRO A 87 12.53 -14.53 1.43
N SER A 88 13.07 -15.43 2.25
CA SER A 88 12.41 -15.85 3.48
C SER A 88 12.01 -14.65 4.34
N VAL A 89 10.72 -14.57 4.70
CA VAL A 89 10.15 -13.50 5.51
C VAL A 89 9.50 -14.07 6.75
N ASN A 90 9.76 -13.45 7.90
CA ASN A 90 9.01 -13.65 9.14
C ASN A 90 8.12 -12.42 9.39
N VAL A 91 6.90 -12.66 9.85
CA VAL A 91 5.88 -11.65 10.11
C VAL A 91 5.40 -11.81 11.55
N ASP A 92 5.53 -10.74 12.33
CA ASP A 92 5.05 -10.67 13.71
C ASP A 92 4.10 -9.48 13.88
N THR A 93 2.97 -9.73 14.55
CA THR A 93 1.94 -8.72 14.81
C THR A 93 1.02 -9.19 15.93
N ASP A 94 0.43 -8.24 16.66
CA ASP A 94 -0.72 -8.54 17.52
C ASP A 94 -1.93 -8.83 16.62
N LYS A 95 -2.14 -10.10 16.31
CA LYS A 95 -3.19 -10.54 15.37
C LYS A 95 -4.56 -10.02 15.78
N LYS A 96 -4.87 -10.04 17.08
CA LYS A 96 -6.17 -9.59 17.60
C LYS A 96 -6.36 -8.09 17.37
N LYS A 97 -5.35 -7.29 17.71
CA LYS A 97 -5.44 -5.83 17.47
C LYS A 97 -5.46 -5.50 15.98
N LEU A 98 -4.63 -6.14 15.17
CA LEU A 98 -4.62 -5.92 13.72
C LEU A 98 -6.01 -6.15 13.13
N ILE A 99 -6.63 -7.26 13.52
CA ILE A 99 -8.00 -7.60 13.17
C ILE A 99 -8.98 -6.48 13.58
N GLU A 100 -9.03 -6.11 14.85
CA GLU A 100 -9.98 -5.10 15.37
C GLU A 100 -9.80 -3.71 14.73
N LYS A 101 -8.56 -3.38 14.33
CA LYS A 101 -8.20 -2.09 13.75
C LYS A 101 -8.31 -2.02 12.24
N THR A 102 -8.40 -3.16 11.55
CA THR A 102 -8.53 -3.21 10.08
C THR A 102 -9.98 -3.07 9.63
N LEU A 103 -10.94 -3.52 10.43
CA LEU A 103 -12.36 -3.45 10.09
C LEU A 103 -12.95 -2.07 10.39
N ASP A 104 -13.78 -1.57 9.47
CA ASP A 104 -14.66 -0.43 9.71
C ASP A 104 -15.90 -0.81 10.55
N ASP A 105 -16.67 0.19 10.99
CA ASP A 105 -17.81 -0.04 11.89
C ASP A 105 -18.91 -0.90 11.25
N LYS A 106 -19.11 -0.80 9.92
CA LYS A 106 -20.10 -1.62 9.20
C LYS A 106 -19.64 -3.07 9.12
N GLN A 107 -18.36 -3.29 8.84
CA GLN A 107 -17.76 -4.63 8.80
C GLN A 107 -17.75 -5.27 10.18
N LYS A 108 -17.49 -4.50 11.24
CA LYS A 108 -17.58 -4.96 12.63
C LYS A 108 -19.00 -5.43 12.96
N ASP A 109 -20.03 -4.69 12.57
CA ASP A 109 -21.42 -5.09 12.76
C ASP A 109 -21.73 -6.42 12.04
N ILE A 110 -21.25 -6.60 10.80
CA ILE A 110 -21.40 -7.86 10.05
C ILE A 110 -20.77 -9.03 10.79
N VAL A 111 -19.54 -8.87 11.28
CA VAL A 111 -18.84 -9.94 12.00
C VAL A 111 -19.49 -10.21 13.36
N ASN A 112 -19.94 -9.18 14.07
CA ASN A 112 -20.67 -9.32 15.33
C ASN A 112 -22.01 -10.06 15.16
N LYS A 113 -22.62 -9.99 13.97
CA LYS A 113 -23.82 -10.76 13.61
C LYS A 113 -23.53 -12.20 13.18
N GLY A 114 -22.29 -12.67 13.33
CA GLY A 114 -21.84 -14.01 12.97
C GLY A 114 -21.35 -14.14 11.52
N GLY A 115 -21.02 -13.01 10.87
CA GLY A 115 -20.23 -13.01 9.65
C GLY A 115 -18.75 -13.34 9.91
N LEU A 116 -17.99 -13.46 8.83
CA LEU A 116 -16.58 -13.82 8.83
C LEU A 116 -15.75 -12.70 8.22
N ALA A 117 -14.56 -12.46 8.78
CA ALA A 117 -13.56 -11.59 8.18
C ALA A 117 -12.23 -12.34 8.02
N ASP A 118 -11.67 -12.31 6.82
CA ASP A 118 -10.36 -12.87 6.51
C ASP A 118 -9.40 -11.74 6.15
N ILE A 119 -8.27 -11.68 6.84
CA ILE A 119 -7.21 -10.73 6.56
C ILE A 119 -5.98 -11.49 6.07
N VAL A 120 -5.53 -11.15 4.87
CA VAL A 120 -4.35 -11.77 4.25
C VAL A 120 -3.27 -10.72 4.02
N LEU A 121 -2.10 -10.91 4.62
CA LEU A 121 -0.91 -10.12 4.30
C LEU A 121 -0.17 -10.82 3.15
N SER A 122 -0.30 -10.29 1.94
CA SER A 122 0.37 -10.82 0.76
C SER A 122 1.72 -10.11 0.55
N ILE A 123 2.79 -10.89 0.42
CA ILE A 123 4.13 -10.41 0.10
C ILE A 123 4.56 -11.04 -1.22
N LYS A 124 4.80 -10.19 -2.22
CA LYS A 124 5.16 -10.60 -3.58
C LYS A 124 6.45 -9.93 -4.02
N ASN A 125 7.20 -10.57 -4.89
CA ASN A 125 8.33 -9.92 -5.54
C ASN A 125 7.83 -8.80 -6.46
N ALA A 126 8.43 -7.64 -6.32
CA ALA A 126 8.13 -6.46 -7.12
C ALA A 126 9.33 -5.94 -7.93
N THR A 127 10.45 -6.68 -7.94
CA THR A 127 11.73 -6.21 -8.49
C THR A 127 11.63 -5.89 -9.98
N ASP A 128 10.93 -6.74 -10.75
CA ASP A 128 10.87 -6.65 -12.22
C ASP A 128 9.54 -6.11 -12.74
N ASN A 129 8.48 -6.13 -11.92
CA ASN A 129 7.12 -5.81 -12.34
C ASN A 129 6.63 -4.42 -11.84
N ASN A 130 7.48 -3.66 -11.13
CA ASN A 130 7.13 -2.34 -10.60
C ASN A 130 8.13 -1.24 -11.03
N ALA A 131 8.14 -0.96 -12.34
CA ALA A 131 9.05 0.03 -12.93
C ALA A 131 8.82 1.46 -12.44
N ALA A 132 7.57 1.83 -12.09
CA ALA A 132 7.24 3.18 -11.64
C ALA A 132 7.84 3.48 -10.26
N ASP A 133 7.62 2.60 -9.29
CA ASP A 133 8.15 2.79 -7.93
C ASP A 133 9.67 2.64 -7.91
N LYS A 134 10.23 1.72 -8.71
CA LYS A 134 11.68 1.59 -8.88
C LYS A 134 12.33 2.91 -9.29
N LYS A 135 11.73 3.62 -10.26
CA LYS A 135 12.23 4.93 -10.70
C LYS A 135 12.15 5.98 -9.59
N LEU A 136 11.10 5.96 -8.77
CA LEU A 136 10.96 6.87 -7.62
C LEU A 136 12.02 6.58 -6.54
N ILE A 137 12.30 5.31 -6.28
CA ILE A 137 13.34 4.88 -5.33
C ILE A 137 14.72 5.30 -5.83
N GLU A 138 15.05 5.03 -7.09
CA GLU A 138 16.33 5.40 -7.69
C GLU A 138 16.55 6.92 -7.68
N ALA A 139 15.49 7.70 -7.92
CA ALA A 139 15.55 9.17 -7.82
C ALA A 139 15.80 9.69 -6.40
N SER A 140 15.54 8.87 -5.36
CA SER A 140 15.76 9.23 -3.96
C SER A 140 17.15 8.90 -3.43
N PHE A 141 17.97 8.22 -4.24
CA PHE A 141 19.27 7.72 -3.80
C PHE A 141 20.23 8.82 -3.38
N LYS A 142 21.01 8.48 -2.35
CA LYS A 142 22.27 9.16 -2.04
C LYS A 142 23.41 8.44 -2.77
N ALA A 143 24.60 9.05 -2.82
CA ALA A 143 25.74 8.51 -3.56
C ALA A 143 25.99 7.02 -3.28
N ASN A 144 26.20 6.24 -4.35
CA ASN A 144 26.56 4.81 -4.36
C ASN A 144 25.49 3.84 -3.82
N GLU A 145 24.21 4.21 -3.84
CA GLU A 145 23.11 3.31 -3.47
C GLU A 145 22.60 2.50 -4.68
N LYS A 146 22.14 1.26 -4.40
CA LYS A 146 21.57 0.33 -5.38
C LYS A 146 20.36 -0.39 -4.79
N ILE A 147 19.33 -0.65 -5.62
CA ILE A 147 18.25 -1.57 -5.24
C ILE A 147 18.79 -3.00 -5.29
N GLY A 148 18.57 -3.74 -4.20
CA GLY A 148 18.77 -5.19 -4.15
C GLY A 148 17.53 -5.95 -4.57
N LYS A 149 16.44 -5.79 -3.81
CA LYS A 149 15.14 -6.43 -4.09
C LYS A 149 13.98 -5.49 -3.75
N CYS A 150 12.91 -5.57 -4.53
CA CYS A 150 11.64 -4.91 -4.23
C CYS A 150 10.57 -5.94 -3.89
N LEU A 151 9.69 -5.59 -2.95
CA LEU A 151 8.56 -6.38 -2.48
C LEU A 151 7.27 -5.54 -2.55
N ASP A 152 6.18 -6.11 -3.05
CA ASP A 152 4.82 -5.59 -2.85
C ASP A 152 4.25 -6.24 -1.59
N VAL A 153 4.05 -5.42 -0.56
CA VAL A 153 3.45 -5.82 0.70
C VAL A 153 2.02 -5.28 0.72
N SER A 154 1.05 -6.14 0.48
CA SER A 154 -0.38 -5.78 0.36
C SER A 154 -1.20 -6.46 1.46
N LEU A 155 -1.99 -5.70 2.22
CA LEU A 155 -2.99 -6.26 3.13
C LEU A 155 -4.34 -6.34 2.43
N LEU A 156 -4.92 -7.54 2.38
CA LEU A 156 -6.17 -7.84 1.68
C LEU A 156 -7.24 -8.23 2.70
N LEU A 157 -8.40 -7.58 2.64
CA LEU A 157 -9.54 -7.86 3.51
C LEU A 157 -10.69 -8.46 2.71
N THR A 158 -11.20 -9.59 3.18
CA THR A 158 -12.43 -10.23 2.72
C THR A 158 -13.42 -10.30 3.87
N VAL A 159 -14.67 -9.91 3.61
CA VAL A 159 -15.74 -9.96 4.61
C VAL A 159 -16.94 -10.66 4.00
N LYS A 160 -17.48 -11.64 4.73
CA LYS A 160 -18.69 -12.38 4.38
C LYS A 160 -19.72 -12.21 5.48
N ASP A 161 -20.98 -12.12 5.10
CA ASP A 161 -22.07 -12.17 6.08
C ASP A 161 -22.28 -13.59 6.62
N LYS A 162 -23.15 -13.73 7.62
CA LYS A 162 -23.49 -15.02 8.23
C LYS A 162 -24.06 -16.04 7.23
N ALA A 163 -24.69 -15.58 6.15
CA ALA A 163 -25.21 -16.44 5.09
C ALA A 163 -24.14 -16.85 4.07
N GLY A 164 -22.91 -16.32 4.20
CA GLY A 164 -21.79 -16.58 3.31
C GLY A 164 -21.72 -15.64 2.11
N ASN A 165 -22.59 -14.62 2.02
CA ASN A 165 -22.52 -13.65 0.93
C ASN A 165 -21.31 -12.75 1.10
N VAL A 166 -20.60 -12.52 0.01
CA VAL A 166 -19.40 -11.68 0.00
C VAL A 166 -19.80 -10.22 0.04
N VAL A 167 -19.52 -9.55 1.16
CA VAL A 167 -19.70 -8.10 1.32
C VAL A 167 -18.53 -7.35 0.70
N ASN A 168 -17.34 -7.92 0.87
CA ASN A 168 -16.09 -7.40 0.33
C ASN A 168 -15.18 -8.59 -0.03
N ASN A 169 -14.55 -8.52 -1.20
CA ASN A 169 -13.61 -9.52 -1.68
C ASN A 169 -12.23 -8.90 -1.93
N ASN A 170 -11.23 -9.33 -1.17
CA ASN A 170 -9.82 -8.95 -1.34
C ASN A 170 -9.60 -7.44 -1.49
N LYS A 171 -10.38 -6.60 -0.80
CA LYS A 171 -10.13 -5.15 -0.83
C LYS A 171 -8.77 -4.87 -0.23
N LYS A 172 -7.98 -4.12 -0.98
CA LYS A 172 -6.72 -3.58 -0.49
C LYS A 172 -6.98 -2.63 0.66
N VAL A 173 -6.29 -2.88 1.75
CA VAL A 173 -6.18 -1.97 2.89
C VAL A 173 -4.86 -1.22 2.68
N SER A 174 -4.95 0.10 2.51
CA SER A 174 -3.77 0.95 2.23
C SER A 174 -2.90 1.12 3.47
N ASP A 175 -3.54 1.24 4.63
CA ASP A 175 -2.88 1.42 5.91
C ASP A 175 -3.75 0.88 7.05
N SER A 176 -3.13 0.63 8.20
CA SER A 176 -3.73 0.15 9.44
C SER A 176 -3.30 1.00 10.63
N GLN A 177 -4.06 0.92 11.73
CA GLN A 177 -3.63 1.52 13.01
C GLN A 177 -2.61 0.64 13.75
N GLU A 178 -2.63 -0.68 13.51
CA GLU A 178 -1.69 -1.63 14.11
C GLU A 178 -0.42 -1.74 13.24
N MET A 179 0.75 -1.78 13.88
CA MET A 179 2.03 -2.03 13.21
C MET A 179 2.30 -3.53 13.07
N ILE A 180 2.76 -3.92 11.89
CA ILE A 180 3.28 -5.25 11.58
C ILE A 180 4.81 -5.18 11.53
N THR A 181 5.48 -6.12 12.21
CA THR A 181 6.93 -6.30 12.13
C THR A 181 7.24 -7.30 11.02
N ILE A 182 8.10 -6.89 10.09
CA ILE A 182 8.55 -7.72 8.96
C ILE A 182 10.06 -7.90 9.09
N THR A 183 10.50 -9.16 9.16
CA THR A 183 11.91 -9.54 9.14
C THR A 183 12.20 -10.29 7.86
N ILE A 184 13.08 -9.76 7.02
CA ILE A 184 13.45 -10.36 5.74
C ILE A 184 14.86 -10.94 5.86
N ASN A 185 15.05 -12.20 5.45
CA ASN A 185 16.37 -12.75 5.20
C ASN A 185 16.92 -12.15 3.90
N VAL A 186 18.02 -11.41 3.97
CA VAL A 186 18.56 -10.73 2.79
C VAL A 186 19.16 -11.79 1.84
N PRO A 187 18.77 -11.80 0.55
CA PRO A 187 19.30 -12.75 -0.44
C PRO A 187 20.84 -12.84 -0.43
N SER A 188 21.38 -14.05 -0.56
CA SER A 188 22.82 -14.31 -0.43
C SER A 188 23.67 -13.56 -1.47
N ASP A 189 23.14 -13.33 -2.67
CA ASP A 189 23.76 -12.52 -3.73
C ASP A 189 23.90 -11.04 -3.36
N LEU A 190 23.12 -10.57 -2.38
CA LEU A 190 23.20 -9.21 -1.86
C LEU A 190 24.09 -9.08 -0.63
N ILE A 191 24.50 -10.19 0.01
CA ILE A 191 25.29 -10.17 1.24
C ILE A 191 26.75 -9.80 0.99
N SER A 192 27.26 -8.82 1.73
CA SER A 192 28.69 -8.45 1.79
C SER A 192 29.05 -7.86 3.15
N ASN A 193 30.31 -8.02 3.56
CA ASN A 193 30.84 -7.46 4.82
C ASN A 193 31.04 -5.93 4.77
N ASN A 194 31.15 -5.38 3.55
CA ASN A 194 31.38 -3.96 3.30
C ASN A 194 30.10 -3.29 2.78
N ARG A 195 28.94 -3.69 3.30
CA ARG A 195 27.65 -3.24 2.79
C ARG A 195 26.70 -2.90 3.92
N GLU A 196 26.08 -1.74 3.78
CA GLU A 196 25.00 -1.30 4.66
C GLU A 196 23.68 -1.44 3.93
N TYR A 197 22.63 -1.83 4.65
CA TYR A 197 21.29 -2.03 4.13
C TYR A 197 20.31 -1.06 4.78
N LYS A 198 19.31 -0.64 4.02
CA LYS A 198 18.17 0.14 4.50
C LYS A 198 16.90 -0.28 3.76
N ILE A 199 15.76 0.07 4.33
CA ILE A 199 14.47 -0.09 3.67
C ILE A 199 13.99 1.26 3.14
N ILE A 200 13.64 1.30 1.85
CA ILE A 200 12.90 2.42 1.25
C ILE A 200 11.50 1.94 0.91
N ARG A 201 10.49 2.74 1.24
CA ARG A 201 9.09 2.50 0.89
C ARG A 201 8.61 3.54 -0.12
N VAL A 202 7.81 3.11 -1.07
CA VAL A 202 6.99 3.99 -1.92
C VAL A 202 5.53 3.74 -1.59
N HIS A 203 4.88 4.71 -0.95
CA HIS A 203 3.45 4.64 -0.62
C HIS A 203 2.72 5.81 -1.25
N ASN A 204 1.71 5.52 -2.08
CA ASN A 204 0.95 6.54 -2.82
C ASN A 204 1.85 7.51 -3.60
N GLY A 205 2.93 7.01 -4.21
CA GLY A 205 3.91 7.80 -4.95
C GLY A 205 4.90 8.60 -4.10
N VAL A 206 4.81 8.51 -2.76
CA VAL A 206 5.73 9.19 -1.84
C VAL A 206 6.81 8.23 -1.35
N VAL A 207 8.06 8.62 -1.54
CA VAL A 207 9.24 7.86 -1.11
C VAL A 207 9.61 8.22 0.32
N LYS A 208 9.84 7.20 1.16
CA LYS A 208 10.36 7.37 2.53
C LYS A 208 11.36 6.28 2.86
N THR A 209 12.45 6.64 3.53
CA THR A 209 13.29 5.67 4.24
C THR A 209 12.54 5.20 5.48
N VAL A 210 12.43 3.90 5.67
CA VAL A 210 11.79 3.27 6.83
C VAL A 210 12.88 2.87 7.82
N ASP A 211 12.64 3.13 9.09
CA ASP A 211 13.55 2.69 10.15
C ASP A 211 13.66 1.16 10.13
N SER A 212 14.90 0.69 10.00
CA SER A 212 15.20 -0.72 9.86
C SER A 212 16.44 -1.09 10.66
N VAL A 213 16.45 -2.30 11.21
CA VAL A 213 17.58 -2.86 11.95
C VAL A 213 18.20 -3.97 11.12
N TRP A 214 19.49 -3.83 10.81
CA TRP A 214 20.30 -4.86 10.17
C TRP A 214 20.94 -5.75 11.22
N ASP A 215 20.71 -7.05 11.12
CA ASP A 215 21.37 -8.09 11.91
C ASP A 215 22.39 -8.81 11.01
N ALA A 216 23.66 -8.50 11.22
CA ALA A 216 24.74 -9.03 10.41
C ALA A 216 24.99 -10.52 10.65
N ASP A 217 24.66 -11.06 11.82
CA ASP A 217 24.91 -12.46 12.15
C ASP A 217 23.85 -13.35 11.52
N ASN A 218 22.59 -12.94 11.64
CA ASN A 218 21.44 -13.67 11.10
C ASN A 218 21.16 -13.33 9.62
N LYS A 219 21.87 -12.35 9.05
CA LYS A 219 21.66 -11.83 7.69
C LYS A 219 20.23 -11.33 7.45
N THR A 220 19.59 -10.79 8.48
CA THR A 220 18.21 -10.31 8.40
C THR A 220 18.12 -8.79 8.52
N ILE A 221 17.13 -8.22 7.83
CA ILE A 221 16.73 -6.83 8.01
C ILE A 221 15.30 -6.78 8.54
N THR A 222 15.10 -6.08 9.66
CA THR A 222 13.80 -5.98 10.33
C THR A 222 13.29 -4.55 10.28
N PHE A 223 12.02 -4.37 9.93
CA PHE A 223 11.35 -3.08 9.96
C PHE A 223 9.90 -3.24 10.41
N LYS A 224 9.27 -2.12 10.80
CA LYS A 224 7.84 -2.07 11.16
C LYS A 224 7.08 -1.26 10.14
N THR A 225 5.86 -1.68 9.85
CA THR A 225 4.98 -0.95 8.95
C THR A 225 3.52 -1.08 9.32
N ASN A 226 2.77 -0.02 9.06
CA ASN A 226 1.32 0.01 9.06
C ASN A 226 0.77 0.62 7.76
N GLU A 227 1.63 0.87 6.77
CA GLU A 227 1.23 1.23 5.40
C GLU A 227 1.59 0.04 4.50
N PHE A 228 0.75 -0.31 3.55
CA PHE A 228 0.90 -1.49 2.70
C PHE A 228 1.15 -1.03 1.27
N SER A 229 2.34 -1.32 0.75
CA SER A 229 2.86 -0.78 -0.51
C SER A 229 4.15 -1.46 -0.95
N THR A 230 4.92 -0.78 -1.81
CA THR A 230 6.21 -1.27 -2.30
C THR A 230 7.34 -0.93 -1.34
N TYR A 231 8.15 -1.93 -1.01
CA TYR A 231 9.34 -1.82 -0.18
C TYR A 231 10.55 -2.28 -0.97
N ALA A 232 11.68 -1.63 -0.80
CA ALA A 232 12.94 -2.04 -1.40
C ALA A 232 14.02 -2.18 -0.34
N ILE A 233 14.73 -3.32 -0.41
CA ILE A 233 16.02 -3.48 0.22
C ILE A 233 17.01 -2.70 -0.64
N VAL A 234 17.53 -1.61 -0.11
CA VAL A 234 18.53 -0.76 -0.74
C VAL A 234 19.83 -0.94 0.01
N TYR A 235 20.93 -1.00 -0.73
CA TYR A 235 22.25 -1.13 -0.13
C TYR A 235 23.22 -0.12 -0.69
N ARG A 236 24.27 0.16 0.09
CA ARG A 236 25.46 0.87 -0.37
C ARG A 236 26.70 0.12 0.04
N ASP A 237 27.67 0.09 -0.86
CA ASP A 237 28.99 -0.44 -0.56
C ASP A 237 29.75 0.63 0.24
N VAL A 238 30.13 0.32 1.47
CA VAL A 238 31.02 1.16 2.27
C VAL A 238 32.45 0.80 1.91
N ALA A 239 33.30 1.82 1.70
CA ALA A 239 34.72 1.57 1.51
C ALA A 239 35.24 0.85 2.75
N GLY A 240 35.63 -0.41 2.58
CA GLY A 240 36.20 -1.18 3.67
C GLY A 240 37.46 -0.49 4.16
N SER A 241 37.61 -0.35 5.48
CA SER A 241 38.94 -0.46 6.05
C SER A 241 39.49 -1.80 5.57
N GLU A 242 40.47 -1.76 4.67
CA GLU A 242 41.20 -2.95 4.26
C GLU A 242 41.73 -3.63 5.53
N VAL A 243 41.14 -4.76 5.92
CA VAL A 243 41.82 -5.67 6.81
C VAL A 243 42.99 -6.20 5.99
N LYS A 244 44.14 -5.56 6.18
CA LYS A 244 45.44 -6.06 5.74
C LYS A 244 45.52 -7.53 6.16
N PRO A 245 45.92 -8.46 5.27
CA PRO A 245 46.13 -9.84 5.67
C PRO A 245 47.11 -9.88 6.83
N SER A 246 46.69 -10.44 7.96
CA SER A 246 47.60 -10.79 9.05
C SER A 246 48.54 -11.86 8.52
N ASP A 247 49.78 -11.45 8.29
CA ASP A 247 50.92 -12.31 7.99
C ASP A 247 51.09 -13.35 9.13
N PRO A 248 51.17 -14.66 8.84
CA PRO A 248 51.35 -15.65 9.88
C PRO A 248 52.83 -15.88 10.13
N GLU A 249 53.48 -15.05 10.97
CA GLU A 249 54.72 -15.47 11.64
C GLU A 249 55.11 -14.54 12.79
N THR A 250 54.96 -15.02 14.03
CA THR A 250 55.94 -14.71 15.08
C THR A 250 56.00 -15.88 16.07
N LYS A 251 56.98 -16.75 15.82
CA LYS A 251 57.56 -17.66 16.81
C LYS A 251 58.25 -16.84 17.91
N PRO A 252 58.12 -17.16 19.21
CA PRO A 252 58.75 -16.38 20.27
C PRO A 252 60.27 -16.59 20.30
N SER A 253 61.03 -15.50 20.36
CA SER A 253 62.46 -15.51 20.64
C SER A 253 62.70 -15.51 22.15
N THR A 254 63.60 -16.40 22.56
CA THR A 254 64.14 -16.68 23.89
C THR A 254 64.80 -15.47 24.54
N GLN A 255 64.64 -15.32 25.86
CA GLN A 255 65.58 -14.57 26.70
C GLN A 255 65.95 -15.42 27.92
N GLU A 256 67.25 -15.53 28.17
CA GLU A 256 67.93 -16.42 29.10
C GLU A 256 67.77 -16.03 30.57
N THR A 257 67.70 -17.04 31.45
CA THR A 257 68.48 -17.10 32.71
C THR A 257 68.69 -18.56 33.13
N ASN A 258 69.96 -18.95 33.24
CA ASN A 258 70.55 -20.18 33.81
C ASN A 258 70.56 -20.09 35.38
N PRO A 259 70.96 -21.09 36.21
CA PRO A 259 71.45 -22.46 35.94
C PRO A 259 70.89 -23.60 36.82
N GLU A 260 71.42 -24.80 36.54
CA GLU A 260 71.73 -25.91 37.47
C GLU A 260 70.81 -27.14 37.42
N SER A 261 71.19 -28.17 36.65
CA SER A 261 71.59 -29.50 37.15
C SER A 261 71.58 -30.59 36.05
N LYS A 262 72.63 -31.41 36.10
CA LYS A 262 73.07 -32.51 35.22
C LYS A 262 72.53 -33.88 35.75
N PRO A 263 72.91 -35.06 35.22
CA PRO A 263 72.81 -35.72 33.89
C PRO A 263 71.87 -36.95 33.87
N SER A 264 71.64 -37.54 32.69
CA SER A 264 71.88 -38.97 32.35
C SER A 264 71.23 -39.26 30.97
N GLU A 265 71.97 -39.60 29.91
CA GLU A 265 72.68 -40.87 29.60
C GLU A 265 71.76 -41.89 28.89
N ASP A 266 72.33 -42.53 27.85
CA ASP A 266 71.87 -43.75 27.16
C ASP A 266 70.72 -43.67 26.11
N VAL A 267 70.68 -44.38 24.97
CA VAL A 267 71.66 -45.05 24.08
C VAL A 267 70.90 -45.62 22.85
N THR A 268 71.63 -45.85 21.75
CA THR A 268 71.36 -46.75 20.58
C THR A 268 70.22 -46.47 19.58
N LYS A 269 70.60 -46.02 18.36
CA LYS A 269 70.76 -46.78 17.07
C LYS A 269 70.17 -48.23 16.98
N PRO A 270 70.14 -48.89 15.79
CA PRO A 270 69.77 -48.56 14.39
C PRO A 270 68.81 -49.62 13.76
N SER A 271 68.35 -49.41 12.52
CA SER A 271 68.54 -50.32 11.34
C SER A 271 67.59 -49.89 10.21
N GLU A 272 68.12 -49.39 9.09
CA GLU A 272 68.43 -50.15 7.85
C GLU A 272 67.18 -50.38 6.97
N SER A 273 67.03 -49.60 5.89
CA SER A 273 67.30 -49.99 4.48
C SER A 273 66.17 -50.84 3.87
N VAL A 274 65.61 -50.60 2.68
CA VAL A 274 66.26 -50.60 1.36
C VAL A 274 65.34 -49.95 0.31
N THR A 275 66.02 -49.33 -0.64
CA THR A 275 65.76 -48.84 -2.00
C THR A 275 64.77 -49.58 -2.91
N ASN A 276 64.23 -48.83 -3.89
CA ASN A 276 63.97 -49.12 -5.32
C ASN A 276 62.58 -48.56 -5.70
N GLY A 277 62.34 -47.80 -6.78
CA GLY A 277 63.07 -47.57 -8.02
C GLY A 277 62.08 -47.72 -9.20
N THR A 278 62.07 -46.74 -10.12
CA THR A 278 61.62 -46.82 -11.53
C THR A 278 60.10 -46.84 -11.78
N GLU A 279 59.46 -45.77 -12.29
CA GLU A 279 59.48 -45.13 -13.63
C GLU A 279 58.65 -45.82 -14.74
N SER A 280 58.00 -44.93 -15.52
CA SER A 280 57.52 -45.06 -16.91
C SER A 280 56.11 -45.64 -17.11
N SER A 281 55.24 -45.18 -18.03
CA SER A 281 55.49 -44.42 -19.26
C SER A 281 54.17 -43.96 -19.92
N THR A 282 54.22 -42.84 -20.68
CA THR A 282 53.64 -42.66 -22.05
C THR A 282 52.11 -42.50 -22.24
N GLN A 283 51.50 -41.63 -23.07
CA GLN A 283 51.85 -40.53 -24.03
C GLN A 283 50.50 -39.91 -24.53
N VAL A 284 50.34 -38.58 -24.79
CA VAL A 284 50.40 -37.83 -26.11
C VAL A 284 49.20 -38.14 -27.06
N SER A 285 48.51 -37.26 -27.82
CA SER A 285 48.74 -35.97 -28.54
C SER A 285 47.37 -35.30 -28.91
N THR A 286 47.20 -33.95 -28.94
CA THR A 286 47.15 -32.98 -30.10
C THR A 286 46.38 -33.43 -31.37
N GLU A 287 45.62 -32.60 -32.11
CA GLU A 287 45.94 -31.32 -32.81
C GLU A 287 44.71 -30.45 -33.23
N ALA A 288 45.00 -29.20 -33.63
CA ALA A 288 44.15 -28.14 -34.20
C ALA A 288 43.92 -28.29 -35.74
N VAL A 289 43.10 -27.51 -36.47
CA VAL A 289 43.41 -26.17 -37.02
C VAL A 289 42.28 -25.66 -38.00
N SER A 290 41.97 -24.36 -37.91
CA SER A 290 41.51 -23.30 -38.86
C SER A 290 40.47 -23.47 -40.00
N GLU A 291 39.65 -22.42 -40.21
CA GLU A 291 39.69 -21.53 -41.41
C GLU A 291 38.90 -20.22 -41.20
N ALA A 292 39.21 -19.19 -42.01
CA ALA A 292 39.05 -17.75 -41.74
C ALA A 292 38.20 -16.98 -42.79
N GLN A 293 38.09 -15.65 -42.61
CA GLN A 293 37.76 -14.54 -43.55
C GLN A 293 36.30 -14.00 -43.55
N ASN A 294 35.98 -12.70 -43.67
CA ASN A 294 36.61 -11.37 -43.47
C ASN A 294 35.52 -10.29 -43.72
N THR A 295 35.75 -9.02 -43.30
CA THR A 295 35.24 -7.70 -43.82
C THR A 295 34.64 -6.74 -42.76
N GLU A 296 35.43 -5.70 -42.40
CA GLU A 296 35.05 -4.40 -41.77
C GLU A 296 34.51 -3.38 -42.83
N PRO A 297 34.22 -2.06 -42.60
CA PRO A 297 34.24 -1.21 -41.39
C PRO A 297 33.03 -0.23 -41.18
N GLY A 298 32.92 0.33 -39.98
CA GLY A 298 32.52 1.73 -39.65
C GLY A 298 31.21 2.35 -40.16
N THR A 299 30.32 2.71 -39.22
CA THR A 299 29.69 4.05 -39.19
C THR A 299 29.16 4.35 -37.78
N SER A 300 29.66 5.43 -37.19
CA SER A 300 29.01 6.12 -36.09
C SER A 300 27.73 6.78 -36.59
N THR A 301 26.58 6.56 -35.93
CA THR A 301 25.63 7.66 -35.71
C THR A 301 24.79 7.45 -34.46
N GLN A 302 24.62 8.55 -33.77
CA GLN A 302 24.02 8.79 -32.47
C GLN A 302 22.51 9.06 -32.62
N THR A 303 21.73 8.69 -31.59
CA THR A 303 20.38 9.20 -31.22
C THR A 303 19.16 8.84 -32.08
N GLY A 304 18.19 8.17 -31.45
CA GLY A 304 16.86 7.91 -32.02
C GLY A 304 15.70 7.88 -31.01
N ASP A 305 15.87 8.40 -29.79
CA ASP A 305 14.80 8.55 -28.79
C ASP A 305 14.47 10.04 -28.56
N ALA A 306 14.01 10.71 -29.60
CA ALA A 306 13.38 12.03 -29.49
C ALA A 306 12.05 12.11 -30.25
N THR A 307 11.77 11.16 -31.16
CA THR A 307 10.64 11.24 -32.08
C THR A 307 9.29 11.06 -31.39
N ARG A 308 9.22 10.29 -30.29
CA ARG A 308 7.96 10.14 -29.54
C ARG A 308 7.65 11.36 -28.67
N LEU A 309 8.62 11.97 -28.00
CA LEU A 309 8.34 13.14 -27.14
C LEU A 309 8.02 14.40 -27.98
N MET A 310 8.73 14.59 -29.10
CA MET A 310 8.44 15.67 -30.07
C MET A 310 7.04 15.53 -30.70
N MET A 311 6.59 14.30 -30.97
CA MET A 311 5.25 14.07 -31.53
C MET A 311 4.13 14.49 -30.56
N TRP A 312 4.29 14.29 -29.25
CA TRP A 312 3.32 14.74 -28.25
C TRP A 312 3.38 16.26 -28.00
N LEU A 313 4.56 16.87 -28.08
CA LEU A 313 4.73 18.32 -27.95
C LEU A 313 4.08 19.09 -29.12
N MET A 314 4.13 18.53 -30.34
CA MET A 314 3.47 19.14 -31.51
C MET A 314 1.94 19.03 -31.45
N ILE A 315 1.38 17.96 -30.85
CA ILE A 315 -0.07 17.81 -30.64
C ILE A 315 -0.58 18.80 -29.59
N ALA A 316 0.20 19.08 -28.55
CA ALA A 316 -0.17 20.04 -27.50
C ALA A 316 -0.19 21.51 -28.01
N LEU A 317 0.69 21.87 -28.95
CA LEU A 317 0.74 23.22 -29.51
C LEU A 317 -0.43 23.52 -30.47
N LEU A 318 -1.02 22.51 -31.11
CA LEU A 318 -2.17 22.67 -32.01
C LEU A 318 -3.53 22.81 -31.29
N SER A 319 -3.61 22.53 -29.99
CA SER A 319 -4.85 22.63 -29.19
C SER A 319 -4.96 23.93 -28.37
N GLY A 320 -3.94 24.79 -28.40
CA GLY A 320 -3.82 25.99 -27.57
C GLY A 320 -4.30 27.32 -28.18
N ALA A 321 -5.17 27.32 -29.21
CA ALA A 321 -5.68 28.55 -29.84
C ALA A 321 -7.21 28.71 -29.77
N GLY A 322 -7.88 28.09 -28.79
CA GLY A 322 -9.34 27.95 -28.78
C GLY A 322 -10.10 28.51 -27.59
N ILE A 323 -9.49 29.20 -26.61
CA ILE A 323 -10.24 29.73 -25.45
C ILE A 323 -9.65 31.07 -24.93
N ALA A 324 -9.64 32.11 -25.77
CA ALA A 324 -9.33 33.48 -25.35
C ALA A 324 -10.34 34.52 -25.87
N GLY A 325 -11.59 34.10 -26.12
CA GLY A 325 -12.58 34.91 -26.84
C GLY A 325 -13.96 35.01 -26.20
N ILE A 326 -14.15 34.76 -24.90
CA ILE A 326 -15.47 34.92 -24.25
C ILE A 326 -15.36 35.50 -22.83
N ILE A 327 -14.69 36.65 -22.65
CA ILE A 327 -14.95 37.53 -21.50
C ILE A 327 -14.83 38.98 -21.97
N SER A 328 -15.82 39.48 -22.71
CA SER A 328 -16.08 40.91 -22.90
C SER A 328 -17.42 41.14 -23.58
N LYS A 329 -18.52 41.05 -22.82
CA LYS A 329 -19.78 41.76 -23.12
C LYS A 329 -20.70 41.74 -21.90
N LYS A 330 -20.35 42.55 -20.89
CA LYS A 330 -21.32 43.07 -19.93
C LYS A 330 -21.63 44.50 -20.39
N LYS A 331 -22.64 44.66 -21.26
CA LYS A 331 -23.18 45.97 -21.63
C LYS A 331 -24.66 46.01 -21.27
N LYS A 332 -24.95 46.91 -20.32
CA LYS A 332 -26.23 47.52 -19.94
C LYS A 332 -27.36 47.32 -20.97
N LEU A 333 -28.54 46.93 -20.48
CA LEU A 333 -29.83 47.53 -20.86
C LEU A 333 -30.90 47.07 -19.85
N ASN A 334 -31.18 47.91 -18.85
CA ASN A 334 -32.50 48.00 -18.24
C ASN A 334 -32.97 49.42 -18.52
N ASN A 335 -34.00 49.53 -19.35
CA ASN A 335 -35.00 50.58 -19.35
C ASN A 335 -36.33 49.90 -19.64
#